data_AF-A0A242LRJ5-F1
#
_entry.id   AF-A0A242LRJ5-F1
#
_cell.length_a   1.000
_cell.length_b   1.000
_cell.length_c   1.000
_cell.angle_alpha   90.00
_cell.angle_beta   90.00
_cell.angle_gamma   90.00
#
_symmetry.space_group_name_H-M   'P 1'
#
loop_
_entity.id
_entity.type
_entity.pdbx_description
1 polymer ?
#
loop_
_entity_poly.entity_id
_entity_poly.type
_entity_poly.pdbx_seq_one_letter_code
_entity_poly.pdbx_strand_id
1 'polypeptide(L)'
;MNVINHYIIENSQLTADLSGGVDSATIVYLLKSLNANFKLYHSMSDSKVNSDSKWAQLIANDINHSFTTLNSVGSSGKRFEANLDYPNGVLTDYPLLWADSEGYASSIAESNLNPSIHLMGLGGDELFSPMPAYAWSRIREKKMRSFSLGLRYCLLSRTPIITGMIELMNKTSFKNAVKLEVNLGFDNQASRKKRSNLNWCGPIRIPTWLTETCQNSTYELALETIDAISDSLDLDRSRHQTLESIIFQRRVVNQLNKAYEKDKITWEAPFLDFKIVDSALSIPISYRQDQDMTKATLYYATKGITPRDIFTRGFKGDYSEGMYESYKKATKYNYNQIRDFKLVDLGLVDPDKLLFEQSMPTALDDRIESFDRLSAVERWLRIVMRHQSK
;
A
#
# COMPACT_ATOMS: atom_id res chain seq x y z
N MET A 1 12.56 -0.73 20.27
CA MET A 1 13.78 -1.39 20.79
C MET A 1 13.62 -2.90 20.90
N ASN A 2 12.79 -3.44 21.80
CA ASN A 2 12.67 -4.91 22.00
C ASN A 2 12.37 -5.71 20.72
N VAL A 3 11.45 -5.22 19.88
CA VAL A 3 11.12 -5.86 18.59
C VAL A 3 12.35 -5.93 17.66
N ILE A 4 13.10 -4.84 17.53
CA ILE A 4 14.33 -4.82 16.72
C ILE A 4 15.40 -5.73 17.33
N ASN A 5 15.53 -5.72 18.65
CA ASN A 5 16.50 -6.55 19.37
C ASN A 5 16.26 -8.05 19.20
N HIS A 6 14.99 -8.46 19.02
CA HIS A 6 14.64 -9.85 18.72
C HIS A 6 15.34 -10.32 17.43
N TYR A 7 15.26 -9.53 16.35
CA TYR A 7 15.90 -9.88 15.06
C TYR A 7 17.43 -9.89 15.12
N ILE A 8 18.05 -9.14 16.03
CA ILE A 8 19.52 -9.12 16.21
C ILE A 8 20.00 -10.45 16.84
N ILE A 9 19.21 -11.03 17.74
CA ILE A 9 19.60 -12.21 18.53
C ILE A 9 19.49 -13.50 17.71
N GLU A 10 18.69 -13.52 16.63
CA GLU A 10 18.38 -14.74 15.86
C GLU A 10 19.53 -15.32 14.99
N ASN A 11 20.77 -14.84 15.13
CA ASN A 11 21.98 -15.38 14.47
C ASN A 11 21.96 -15.47 12.93
N SER A 12 20.98 -14.87 12.27
CA SER A 12 20.95 -14.67 10.82
C SER A 12 21.68 -13.39 10.41
N GLN A 13 22.17 -13.33 9.17
CA GLN A 13 22.68 -12.07 8.61
C GLN A 13 21.53 -11.05 8.52
N LEU A 14 21.71 -9.87 9.11
CA LEU A 14 20.70 -8.84 9.07
C LEU A 14 20.89 -7.91 7.88
N THR A 15 19.81 -7.62 7.17
CA THR A 15 19.77 -6.67 6.08
C THR A 15 18.59 -5.74 6.27
N ALA A 16 18.68 -4.51 5.76
CA ALA A 16 17.58 -3.56 5.88
C ALA A 16 17.52 -2.63 4.67
N ASP A 17 16.31 -2.19 4.36
CA ASP A 17 16.08 -1.11 3.41
C ASP A 17 16.53 0.23 3.94
N LEU A 18 17.14 1.02 3.07
CA LEU A 18 17.38 2.44 3.25
C LEU A 18 16.77 3.22 2.08
N SER A 19 15.45 3.43 2.11
CA SER A 19 14.75 4.17 1.05
C SER A 19 15.03 5.68 1.07
N GLY A 20 15.50 6.23 2.19
CA GLY A 20 15.52 7.68 2.46
C GLY A 20 14.23 8.21 3.12
N GLY A 21 13.19 7.37 3.18
CA GLY A 21 11.96 7.63 3.94
C GLY A 21 12.14 7.48 5.46
N VAL A 22 11.20 8.09 6.19
CA VAL A 22 11.20 8.14 7.67
C VAL A 22 11.19 6.74 8.29
N ASP A 23 10.42 5.80 7.72
CA ASP A 23 10.21 4.47 8.30
C ASP A 23 11.48 3.62 8.24
N SER A 24 12.07 3.50 7.05
CA SER A 24 13.34 2.82 6.85
C SER A 24 14.48 3.49 7.63
N ALA A 25 14.52 4.84 7.64
CA ALA A 25 15.52 5.56 8.42
C ALA A 25 15.42 5.23 9.91
N THR A 26 14.19 5.20 10.44
CA THR A 26 13.95 4.88 11.85
C THR A 26 14.45 3.48 12.20
N ILE A 27 14.17 2.47 11.35
CA ILE A 27 14.69 1.11 11.53
C ILE A 27 16.23 1.13 11.54
N VAL A 28 16.86 1.78 10.56
CA VAL A 28 18.33 1.82 10.44
C VAL A 28 18.99 2.53 11.63
N TYR A 29 18.45 3.64 12.11
CA TYR A 29 18.96 4.31 13.32
C TYR A 29 18.79 3.44 14.57
N LEU A 30 17.68 2.71 14.70
CA LEU A 30 17.48 1.76 15.80
C LEU A 30 18.52 0.63 15.75
N LEU A 31 18.76 0.05 14.57
CA LEU A 31 19.82 -0.96 14.39
C LEU A 31 21.19 -0.43 14.76
N LYS A 32 21.53 0.79 14.34
CA LYS A 32 22.78 1.46 14.70
C LYS A 32 22.89 1.64 16.22
N SER A 33 21.83 2.12 16.87
CA SER A 33 21.81 2.36 18.33
C SER A 33 21.97 1.07 19.15
N LEU A 34 21.54 -0.07 18.59
CA LEU A 34 21.67 -1.38 19.19
C LEU A 34 23.00 -2.08 18.86
N ASN A 35 23.92 -1.39 18.15
CA ASN A 35 25.18 -1.95 17.66
C ASN A 35 24.99 -3.24 16.83
N ALA A 36 23.90 -3.32 16.06
CA ALA A 36 23.65 -4.43 15.17
C ALA A 36 24.67 -4.46 14.03
N ASN A 37 25.06 -5.66 13.57
CA ASN A 37 25.78 -5.84 12.33
C ASN A 37 24.77 -6.09 11.20
N PHE A 38 24.70 -5.20 10.22
CA PHE A 38 23.72 -5.29 9.13
C PHE A 38 24.28 -4.79 7.80
N LYS A 39 23.62 -5.16 6.70
CA LYS A 39 23.86 -4.58 5.37
C LYS A 39 22.66 -3.75 4.93
N LEU A 40 22.91 -2.71 4.15
CA LEU A 40 21.88 -1.80 3.68
C LEU A 40 21.67 -1.92 2.19
N TYR A 41 20.42 -1.84 1.76
CA TYR A 41 20.03 -1.83 0.36
C TYR A 41 19.23 -0.58 0.04
N HIS A 42 19.49 0.01 -1.13
CA HIS A 42 18.79 1.20 -1.61
C HIS A 42 18.34 0.99 -3.05
N SER A 43 17.02 0.95 -3.27
CA SER A 43 16.44 1.09 -4.61
C SER A 43 16.56 2.55 -5.07
N MET A 44 17.17 2.78 -6.23
CA MET A 44 17.21 4.12 -6.83
C MET A 44 15.80 4.68 -7.10
N SER A 45 15.68 6.00 -7.15
CA SER A 45 14.46 6.66 -7.62
C SER A 45 14.42 6.74 -9.15
N ASP A 46 13.24 6.52 -9.72
CA ASP A 46 12.97 6.77 -11.15
C ASP A 46 12.95 8.26 -11.51
N SER A 47 12.54 9.12 -10.57
CA SER A 47 12.45 10.56 -10.80
C SER A 47 13.67 11.31 -10.27
N LYS A 48 14.21 12.22 -11.10
CA LYS A 48 15.31 13.14 -10.73
C LYS A 48 14.90 14.17 -9.68
N VAL A 49 13.60 14.42 -9.51
CA VAL A 49 13.06 15.38 -8.55
C VAL A 49 12.90 14.74 -7.16
N ASN A 50 12.94 13.40 -7.08
CA ASN A 50 12.85 12.72 -5.80
C ASN A 50 14.15 12.90 -4.99
N SER A 51 14.01 13.38 -3.75
CA SER A 51 15.12 13.56 -2.83
C SER A 51 15.50 12.30 -2.04
N ASP A 52 14.79 11.19 -2.23
CA ASP A 52 14.93 9.98 -1.43
C ASP A 52 16.33 9.35 -1.51
N SER A 53 16.94 9.26 -2.69
CA SER A 53 18.34 8.80 -2.82
C SER A 53 19.35 9.75 -2.16
N LYS A 54 19.08 11.07 -2.17
CA LYS A 54 19.90 12.04 -1.44
C LYS A 54 19.77 11.82 0.07
N TRP A 55 18.57 11.61 0.58
CA TRP A 55 18.34 11.33 2.00
C TRP A 55 18.93 9.99 2.43
N ALA A 56 18.82 8.94 1.61
CA ALA A 56 19.49 7.67 1.85
C ALA A 56 21.01 7.86 1.99
N GLN A 57 21.65 8.63 1.10
CA GLN A 57 23.07 8.93 1.21
C GLN A 57 23.41 9.72 2.48
N LEU A 58 22.61 10.72 2.84
CA LEU A 58 22.82 11.50 4.07
C LEU A 58 22.73 10.62 5.33
N ILE A 59 21.71 9.76 5.40
CA ILE A 59 21.53 8.83 6.53
C ILE A 59 22.71 7.86 6.60
N ALA A 60 23.11 7.26 5.47
CA ALA A 60 24.23 6.32 5.41
C ALA A 60 25.54 6.96 5.89
N ASN A 61 25.80 8.20 5.48
CA ASN A 61 26.96 8.96 5.94
C ASN A 61 26.91 9.24 7.45
N ASP A 62 25.74 9.64 7.97
CA ASP A 62 25.55 9.96 9.39
C ASP A 62 25.83 8.76 10.31
N ILE A 63 25.38 7.57 9.92
CA ILE A 63 25.62 6.34 10.67
C ILE A 63 26.99 5.68 10.35
N ASN A 64 27.78 6.29 9.47
CA ASN A 64 29.04 5.80 8.93
C ASN A 64 28.92 4.38 8.33
N HIS A 65 28.02 4.22 7.37
CA HIS A 65 27.72 2.95 6.71
C HIS A 65 27.58 3.15 5.18
N SER A 66 27.81 2.09 4.41
CA SER A 66 27.54 2.05 2.96
C SER A 66 26.28 1.23 2.65
N PHE A 67 25.69 1.40 1.47
CA PHE A 67 24.59 0.57 1.01
C PHE A 67 24.86 0.04 -0.40
N THR A 68 24.24 -1.08 -0.72
CA THR A 68 24.20 -1.64 -2.07
C THR A 68 23.04 -1.03 -2.83
N THR A 69 23.35 -0.43 -3.98
CA THR A 69 22.36 0.17 -4.86
C THR A 69 21.68 -0.89 -5.73
N LEU A 70 20.36 -0.83 -5.79
CA LEU A 70 19.52 -1.66 -6.65
C LEU A 70 18.82 -0.78 -7.70
N ASN A 71 18.32 -1.43 -8.75
CA ASN A 71 17.43 -0.80 -9.72
C ASN A 71 16.19 -0.25 -9.00
N SER A 72 15.59 0.78 -9.59
CA SER A 72 14.36 1.34 -9.06
C SER A 72 13.23 0.30 -9.06
N VAL A 73 12.36 0.38 -8.05
CA VAL A 73 11.14 -0.45 -7.97
C VAL A 73 10.29 -0.28 -9.24
N GLY A 74 10.11 0.95 -9.73
CA GLY A 74 9.28 1.21 -10.92
C GLY A 74 9.83 0.60 -12.21
N SER A 75 11.17 0.56 -12.38
CA SER A 75 11.79 -0.02 -13.58
C SER A 75 11.90 -1.55 -13.55
N SER A 76 11.95 -2.15 -12.35
CA SER A 76 12.11 -3.59 -12.14
C SER A 76 10.80 -4.31 -11.82
N GLY A 77 9.72 -3.56 -11.57
CA GLY A 77 8.40 -4.07 -11.29
C GLY A 77 7.77 -4.81 -12.46
N LYS A 78 6.97 -5.83 -12.14
CA LYS A 78 6.30 -6.74 -13.10
C LYS A 78 4.77 -6.65 -13.00
N ARG A 79 4.22 -5.54 -12.49
CA ARG A 79 2.78 -5.36 -12.23
C ARG A 79 1.87 -5.56 -13.46
N PHE A 80 2.36 -5.29 -14.66
CA PHE A 80 1.58 -5.46 -15.89
C PHE A 80 1.98 -6.69 -16.73
N GLU A 81 2.84 -7.55 -16.19
CA GLU A 81 3.41 -8.70 -16.88
C GLU A 81 2.55 -9.96 -16.68
N ALA A 82 1.43 -10.04 -17.41
CA ALA A 82 0.45 -11.11 -17.24
C ALA A 82 0.97 -12.52 -17.60
N ASN A 83 2.03 -12.62 -18.39
CA ASN A 83 2.55 -13.90 -18.93
C ASN A 83 3.72 -14.50 -18.14
N LEU A 84 4.21 -13.82 -17.10
CA LEU A 84 5.37 -14.29 -16.34
C LEU A 84 4.99 -15.32 -15.27
N ASP A 85 5.87 -16.28 -15.04
CA ASP A 85 5.77 -17.18 -13.90
C ASP A 85 6.03 -16.44 -12.59
N TYR A 86 5.45 -16.92 -11.49
CA TYR A 86 5.75 -16.40 -10.15
C TYR A 86 7.17 -16.80 -9.71
N PRO A 87 7.82 -15.96 -8.88
CA PRO A 87 9.11 -16.28 -8.29
C PRO A 87 9.10 -17.68 -7.66
N ASN A 88 10.15 -18.45 -7.94
CA ASN A 88 10.31 -19.83 -7.47
C ASN A 88 9.18 -20.81 -7.82
N GLY A 89 8.29 -20.44 -8.74
CA GLY A 89 7.10 -21.21 -9.12
C GLY A 89 6.09 -21.39 -7.99
N VAL A 90 6.13 -20.53 -6.96
CA VAL A 90 5.25 -20.68 -5.78
C VAL A 90 3.87 -20.12 -6.08
N LEU A 91 2.85 -20.98 -6.03
CA LEU A 91 1.45 -20.57 -6.18
C LEU A 91 0.92 -19.93 -4.89
N THR A 92 0.26 -18.79 -5.06
CA THR A 92 -0.46 -18.07 -4.00
C THR A 92 -1.97 -18.33 -4.09
N ASP A 93 -2.66 -18.25 -2.95
CA ASP A 93 -4.10 -18.55 -2.86
C ASP A 93 -4.98 -17.49 -3.56
N TYR A 94 -4.39 -16.33 -3.86
CA TYR A 94 -5.00 -15.20 -4.57
C TYR A 94 -3.89 -14.44 -5.34
N PRO A 95 -4.24 -13.48 -6.23
CA PRO A 95 -3.26 -12.76 -7.03
C PRO A 95 -2.11 -12.14 -6.23
N LEU A 96 -0.95 -12.01 -6.87
CA LEU A 96 0.26 -11.45 -6.27
C LEU A 96 0.06 -9.98 -5.90
N LEU A 97 0.20 -9.65 -4.60
CA LEU A 97 -0.06 -8.29 -4.09
C LEU A 97 1.10 -7.31 -4.26
N TRP A 98 2.27 -7.80 -4.65
CA TRP A 98 3.54 -7.07 -4.67
C TRP A 98 4.27 -7.21 -6.01
N ALA A 99 3.52 -7.45 -7.09
CA ALA A 99 4.09 -7.63 -8.43
C ALA A 99 4.92 -6.40 -8.88
N ASP A 100 4.65 -5.22 -8.34
CA ASP A 100 5.38 -3.99 -8.60
C ASP A 100 6.75 -3.91 -7.94
N SER A 101 6.97 -4.66 -6.86
CA SER A 101 8.26 -4.78 -6.16
C SER A 101 8.93 -6.12 -6.43
N GLU A 102 8.43 -6.90 -7.39
CA GLU A 102 8.94 -8.25 -7.65
C GLU A 102 10.42 -8.26 -8.06
N GLY A 103 10.85 -7.39 -8.98
CA GLY A 103 12.25 -7.32 -9.39
C GLY A 103 13.18 -6.84 -8.28
N TYR A 104 12.70 -5.97 -7.39
CA TYR A 104 13.43 -5.59 -6.18
C TYR A 104 13.60 -6.79 -5.24
N ALA A 105 12.51 -7.53 -4.96
CA ALA A 105 12.57 -8.71 -4.10
C ALA A 105 13.49 -9.80 -4.67
N SER A 106 13.46 -10.02 -5.99
CA SER A 106 14.37 -10.96 -6.67
C SER A 106 15.84 -10.50 -6.54
N SER A 107 16.11 -9.21 -6.68
CA SER A 107 17.47 -8.67 -6.55
C SER A 107 18.05 -8.87 -5.15
N ILE A 108 17.20 -8.74 -4.11
CA ILE A 108 17.60 -9.03 -2.73
C ILE A 108 17.85 -10.54 -2.57
N ALA A 109 16.96 -11.38 -3.09
CA ALA A 109 17.12 -12.84 -3.07
C ALA A 109 18.42 -13.33 -3.71
N GLU A 110 18.80 -12.74 -4.84
CA GLU A 110 20.00 -13.07 -5.60
C GLU A 110 21.30 -12.54 -4.96
N SER A 111 21.22 -11.67 -3.95
CA SER A 111 22.39 -11.04 -3.34
C SER A 111 23.24 -11.97 -2.43
N ASN A 112 22.88 -13.26 -2.34
CA ASN A 112 23.64 -14.34 -1.69
C ASN A 112 24.00 -14.12 -0.20
N LEU A 113 23.12 -13.48 0.57
CA LEU A 113 23.34 -13.22 2.01
C LEU A 113 22.74 -14.28 2.94
N ASN A 114 22.63 -15.52 2.47
CA ASN A 114 21.73 -16.50 3.06
C ASN A 114 22.42 -17.35 4.15
N PRO A 115 21.78 -17.60 5.31
CA PRO A 115 20.45 -17.14 5.71
C PRO A 115 20.42 -15.68 6.20
N SER A 116 19.41 -14.91 5.77
CA SER A 116 19.24 -13.52 6.20
C SER A 116 17.81 -13.15 6.61
N ILE A 117 17.70 -12.18 7.52
CA ILE A 117 16.48 -11.43 7.78
C ILE A 117 16.61 -10.09 7.05
N HIS A 118 15.61 -9.74 6.24
CA HIS A 118 15.52 -8.47 5.54
C HIS A 118 14.42 -7.58 6.13
N LEU A 119 14.83 -6.47 6.74
CA LEU A 119 13.95 -5.53 7.42
C LEU A 119 13.43 -4.43 6.48
N MET A 120 12.11 -4.33 6.36
CA MET A 120 11.41 -3.34 5.55
C MET A 120 10.64 -2.33 6.42
N GLY A 121 10.42 -1.14 5.86
CA GLY A 121 9.64 -0.07 6.50
C GLY A 121 8.11 -0.17 6.38
N LEU A 122 7.57 -1.29 5.89
CA LEU A 122 6.12 -1.47 5.69
C LEU A 122 5.35 -1.36 7.02
N GLY A 123 4.17 -0.72 6.99
CA GLY A 123 3.36 -0.44 8.18
C GLY A 123 3.63 0.92 8.82
N GLY A 124 4.77 1.55 8.54
CA GLY A 124 5.13 2.84 9.14
C GLY A 124 4.28 4.01 8.64
N ASP A 125 3.85 3.99 7.37
CA ASP A 125 2.87 4.97 6.86
C ASP A 125 1.51 4.75 7.51
N GLU A 126 1.06 3.50 7.64
CA GLU A 126 -0.25 3.15 8.17
C GLU A 126 -0.44 3.55 9.64
N LEU A 127 0.61 3.42 10.46
CA LEU A 127 0.55 3.73 11.89
C LEU A 127 0.75 5.21 12.21
N PHE A 128 1.59 5.91 11.44
CA PHE A 128 2.10 7.22 11.84
C PHE A 128 1.71 8.36 10.89
N SER A 129 1.09 8.05 9.74
CA SER A 129 0.47 9.04 8.86
C SER A 129 -1.05 9.10 9.12
N PRO A 130 -1.70 10.27 8.91
CA PRO A 130 -3.14 10.39 9.12
C PRO A 130 -3.91 9.62 8.05
N MET A 131 -4.77 8.69 8.49
CA MET A 131 -5.73 8.00 7.62
C MET A 131 -6.77 8.97 7.03
N PRO A 132 -7.40 8.64 5.89
CA PRO A 132 -8.43 9.47 5.28
C PRO A 132 -9.54 9.93 6.26
N ALA A 133 -10.02 9.03 7.11
CA ALA A 133 -11.06 9.33 8.11
C ALA A 133 -10.54 10.04 9.39
N TYR A 134 -9.27 10.45 9.45
CA TYR A 134 -8.67 11.10 10.63
C TYR A 134 -9.48 12.29 11.16
N ALA A 135 -10.01 13.13 10.27
CA ALA A 135 -10.82 14.29 10.68
C ALA A 135 -12.12 13.88 11.39
N TRP A 136 -12.77 12.81 10.93
CA TRP A 136 -13.98 12.26 11.55
C TRP A 136 -13.70 11.78 12.98
N SER A 137 -12.59 11.07 13.17
CA SER A 137 -12.17 10.53 14.46
C SER A 137 -11.78 11.63 15.45
N ARG A 138 -11.04 12.63 14.98
CA ARG A 138 -10.62 13.79 15.80
C ARG A 138 -11.79 14.58 16.37
N ILE A 139 -12.87 14.74 15.60
CA ILE A 139 -14.08 15.43 16.04
C ILE A 139 -14.78 14.69 17.19
N ARG A 140 -14.80 13.36 17.13
CA ARG A 140 -15.44 12.51 18.14
C ARG A 140 -14.65 12.43 19.44
N GLU A 141 -13.33 12.52 19.36
CA GLU A 141 -12.46 12.57 20.53
C GLU A 141 -12.67 13.87 21.34
N LYS A 142 -12.74 15.05 20.68
CA LYS A 142 -12.74 16.36 21.36
C LYS A 142 -14.12 16.95 21.71
N LYS A 143 -15.19 16.15 21.65
CA LYS A 143 -16.60 16.45 22.06
C LYS A 143 -16.85 17.92 22.48
N MET A 144 -17.06 18.82 21.49
CA MET A 144 -17.41 20.27 21.58
C MET A 144 -16.34 21.32 21.24
N ARG A 145 -15.02 21.02 21.19
CA ARG A 145 -14.02 21.95 20.57
C ARG A 145 -13.91 21.80 19.04
N SER A 146 -14.96 21.26 18.44
CA SER A 146 -14.93 20.60 17.15
C SER A 146 -15.35 21.46 15.96
N PHE A 147 -16.06 22.57 16.20
CA PHE A 147 -16.57 23.38 15.09
C PHE A 147 -15.45 24.04 14.29
N SER A 148 -14.44 24.59 14.99
CA SER A 148 -13.24 25.14 14.35
C SER A 148 -12.43 24.07 13.61
N LEU A 149 -12.41 22.83 14.11
CA LEU A 149 -11.76 21.70 13.46
C LEU A 149 -12.49 21.26 12.18
N GLY A 150 -13.83 21.23 12.22
CA GLY A 150 -14.66 20.94 11.06
C GLY A 150 -14.52 22.00 9.97
N LEU A 151 -14.54 23.29 10.35
CA LEU A 151 -14.30 24.38 9.41
C LEU A 151 -12.90 24.32 8.80
N ARG A 152 -11.87 24.03 9.61
CA ARG A 152 -10.49 23.84 9.13
C ARG A 152 -10.39 22.67 8.16
N TYR A 153 -11.07 21.56 8.43
CA TYR A 153 -11.15 20.44 7.49
C TYR A 153 -11.74 20.90 6.15
N CYS A 154 -12.92 21.54 6.16
CA CYS A 154 -13.58 22.00 4.94
C CYS A 154 -12.70 22.96 4.12
N LEU A 155 -11.98 23.87 4.78
CA LEU A 155 -11.05 24.79 4.12
C LEU A 155 -9.88 24.06 3.47
N LEU A 156 -9.25 23.11 4.18
CA LEU A 156 -8.10 22.35 3.68
C LEU A 156 -8.49 21.36 2.57
N SER A 157 -9.64 20.70 2.71
CA SER A 157 -10.16 19.73 1.72
C SER A 157 -10.85 20.39 0.53
N ARG A 158 -11.01 21.73 0.55
CA ARG A 158 -11.78 22.52 -0.41
C ARG A 158 -13.20 21.97 -0.61
N THR A 159 -13.82 21.54 0.49
CA THR A 159 -15.18 20.98 0.50
C THR A 159 -16.16 22.04 0.98
N PRO A 160 -17.33 22.23 0.33
CA PRO A 160 -18.36 23.13 0.85
C PRO A 160 -18.70 22.82 2.30
N ILE A 161 -18.82 23.86 3.14
CA ILE A 161 -18.93 23.70 4.60
C ILE A 161 -20.09 22.79 4.99
N ILE A 162 -21.26 22.94 4.37
CA ILE A 162 -22.44 22.12 4.64
C ILE A 162 -22.14 20.65 4.36
N THR A 163 -21.58 20.34 3.19
CA THR A 163 -21.19 18.98 2.80
C THR A 163 -20.16 18.40 3.77
N GLY A 164 -19.10 19.13 4.08
CA GLY A 164 -18.07 18.66 5.00
C GLY A 164 -18.60 18.42 6.41
N MET A 165 -19.50 19.28 6.91
CA MET A 165 -20.15 19.06 8.22
C MET A 165 -21.05 17.82 8.22
N ILE A 166 -21.81 17.57 7.14
CA ILE A 166 -22.60 16.34 6.99
C ILE A 166 -21.69 15.10 7.01
N GLU A 167 -20.58 15.13 6.26
CA GLU A 167 -19.61 14.04 6.23
C GLU A 167 -18.97 13.77 7.61
N LEU A 168 -18.60 14.83 8.32
CA LEU A 168 -18.03 14.74 9.67
C LEU A 168 -19.03 14.22 10.72
N MET A 169 -20.31 14.57 10.56
CA MET A 169 -21.39 14.11 11.45
C MET A 169 -21.97 12.75 11.05
N ASN A 170 -21.54 12.16 9.93
CA ASN A 170 -22.05 10.90 9.43
C ASN A 170 -21.85 9.78 10.47
N LYS A 171 -22.94 9.08 10.81
CA LYS A 171 -23.00 7.96 11.76
C LYS A 171 -23.39 6.63 11.09
N THR A 172 -23.37 6.55 9.76
CA THR A 172 -23.64 5.33 9.02
C THR A 172 -22.72 4.21 9.54
N SER A 173 -23.30 3.06 9.84
CA SER A 173 -22.56 1.85 10.24
C SER A 173 -21.67 1.36 9.10
N PHE A 174 -20.66 0.56 9.44
CA PHE A 174 -19.74 -0.02 8.46
C PHE A 174 -20.47 -0.76 7.34
N LYS A 175 -21.32 -1.73 7.71
CA LYS A 175 -22.10 -2.55 6.76
C LYS A 175 -22.94 -1.70 5.80
N ASN A 176 -23.66 -0.70 6.32
CA ASN A 176 -24.49 0.18 5.50
C ASN A 176 -23.66 1.08 4.58
N ALA A 177 -22.49 1.54 5.05
CA ALA A 177 -21.59 2.33 4.23
C ALA A 177 -21.00 1.51 3.08
N VAL A 178 -20.51 0.30 3.35
CA VAL A 178 -19.99 -0.61 2.31
C VAL A 178 -21.09 -0.97 1.31
N LYS A 179 -22.31 -1.30 1.79
CA LYS A 179 -23.47 -1.58 0.92
C LYS A 179 -23.80 -0.41 0.00
N LEU A 180 -23.78 0.82 0.54
CA LEU A 180 -23.98 2.02 -0.26
C LEU A 180 -22.88 2.18 -1.32
N GLU A 181 -21.61 2.02 -0.94
CA GLU A 181 -20.49 2.17 -1.87
C GLU A 181 -20.50 1.11 -2.99
N VAL A 182 -20.91 -0.13 -2.68
CA VAL A 182 -21.15 -1.19 -3.66
C VAL A 182 -22.27 -0.80 -4.62
N ASN A 183 -23.46 -0.45 -4.10
CA ASN A 183 -24.58 -0.04 -4.94
C ASN A 183 -24.21 1.13 -5.88
N LEU A 184 -23.47 2.12 -5.37
CA LEU A 184 -22.99 3.26 -6.17
C LEU A 184 -21.90 2.87 -7.18
N GLY A 185 -21.13 1.80 -6.93
CA GLY A 185 -20.10 1.30 -7.82
C GLY A 185 -20.68 0.58 -9.05
N PHE A 186 -21.78 -0.14 -8.85
CA PHE A 186 -22.50 -0.85 -9.91
C PHE A 186 -23.58 0.01 -10.60
N ASP A 187 -23.92 1.18 -10.04
CA ASP A 187 -24.77 2.17 -10.71
C ASP A 187 -23.94 3.09 -11.63
N ASN A 188 -24.11 2.89 -12.94
CA ASN A 188 -23.44 3.66 -14.00
C ASN A 188 -23.70 5.19 -13.90
N GLN A 189 -24.83 5.63 -13.34
CA GLN A 189 -25.17 7.06 -13.22
C GLN A 189 -24.59 7.71 -11.95
N ALA A 190 -24.39 6.92 -10.90
CA ALA A 190 -23.90 7.39 -9.60
C ALA A 190 -22.38 7.60 -9.54
N SER A 191 -21.64 6.98 -10.46
CA SER A 191 -20.17 7.01 -10.57
C SER A 191 -19.53 8.42 -10.64
N ARG A 192 -20.31 9.46 -10.96
CA ARG A 192 -19.83 10.83 -11.17
C ARG A 192 -19.80 11.73 -9.93
N LYS A 193 -20.37 11.30 -8.80
CA LYS A 193 -20.38 12.12 -7.57
C LYS A 193 -19.05 11.99 -6.82
N LYS A 194 -18.49 13.11 -6.36
CA LYS A 194 -17.33 13.11 -5.45
C LYS A 194 -17.74 12.40 -4.16
N ARG A 195 -17.08 11.27 -3.86
CA ARG A 195 -17.31 10.49 -2.64
C ARG A 195 -16.48 11.06 -1.48
N SER A 196 -16.93 10.87 -0.25
CA SER A 196 -16.25 11.39 0.94
C SER A 196 -15.07 10.52 1.31
N ASN A 197 -13.91 11.13 1.53
CA ASN A 197 -12.73 10.44 2.07
C ASN A 197 -12.86 10.12 3.57
N LEU A 198 -13.93 10.59 4.24
CA LEU A 198 -14.20 10.34 5.67
C LEU A 198 -15.08 9.10 5.91
N ASN A 199 -15.43 8.37 4.85
CA ASN A 199 -16.23 7.16 4.97
C ASN A 199 -15.39 5.98 5.49
N TRP A 200 -16.04 4.84 5.74
CA TRP A 200 -15.37 3.64 6.22
C TRP A 200 -14.35 3.08 5.22
N CYS A 201 -14.70 3.07 3.94
CA CYS A 201 -13.87 2.60 2.84
C CYS A 201 -13.78 3.64 1.72
N GLY A 202 -12.83 3.44 0.81
CA GLY A 202 -12.69 4.23 -0.41
C GLY A 202 -13.82 3.97 -1.42
N PRO A 203 -13.92 4.80 -2.48
CA PRO A 203 -14.91 4.62 -3.53
C PRO A 203 -14.73 3.29 -4.25
N ILE A 204 -15.79 2.50 -4.36
CA ILE A 204 -15.81 1.30 -5.20
C ILE A 204 -16.17 1.71 -6.63
N ARG A 205 -15.27 1.44 -7.57
CA ARG A 205 -15.42 1.70 -9.00
C ARG A 205 -15.35 0.39 -9.76
N ILE A 206 -16.35 0.15 -10.61
CA ILE A 206 -16.42 -1.06 -11.43
C ILE A 206 -15.98 -0.70 -12.86
N PRO A 207 -14.96 -1.37 -13.41
CA PRO A 207 -14.51 -1.09 -14.77
C PRO A 207 -15.58 -1.42 -15.81
N THR A 208 -15.72 -0.56 -16.82
CA THR A 208 -16.78 -0.67 -17.84
C THR A 208 -16.58 -1.82 -18.82
N TRP A 209 -15.35 -2.37 -18.89
CA TRP A 209 -14.98 -3.51 -19.72
C TRP A 209 -15.29 -4.86 -19.08
N LEU A 210 -15.79 -4.93 -17.84
CA LEU A 210 -16.34 -6.17 -17.32
C LEU A 210 -17.64 -6.52 -18.07
N THR A 211 -17.84 -7.80 -18.38
CA THR A 211 -19.09 -8.25 -19.01
C THR A 211 -20.27 -8.11 -18.05
N GLU A 212 -21.49 -7.98 -18.59
CA GLU A 212 -22.70 -7.84 -17.79
C GLU A 212 -22.89 -9.03 -16.83
N THR A 213 -22.63 -10.25 -17.31
CA THR A 213 -22.65 -11.48 -16.50
C THR A 213 -21.68 -11.40 -15.32
N CYS A 214 -20.45 -10.93 -15.56
CA CYS A 214 -19.45 -10.77 -14.51
C CYS A 214 -19.87 -9.69 -13.50
N GLN A 215 -20.39 -8.56 -13.97
CA GLN A 215 -20.87 -7.49 -13.11
C GLN A 215 -22.02 -7.96 -12.21
N ASN A 216 -23.03 -8.62 -12.77
CA ASN A 216 -24.18 -9.13 -12.00
C ASN A 216 -23.75 -10.16 -10.95
N SER A 217 -22.92 -11.14 -11.34
CA SER A 217 -22.43 -12.18 -10.41
C SER A 217 -21.56 -11.58 -9.30
N THR A 218 -20.71 -10.59 -9.63
CA THR A 218 -19.86 -9.91 -8.65
C THR A 218 -20.70 -9.06 -7.68
N TYR A 219 -21.74 -8.40 -8.19
CA TYR A 219 -22.66 -7.63 -7.36
C TYR A 219 -23.42 -8.50 -6.37
N GLU A 220 -23.97 -9.63 -6.82
CA GLU A 220 -24.65 -10.61 -5.95
C GLU A 220 -23.70 -11.14 -4.87
N LEU A 221 -22.50 -11.60 -5.25
CA LEU A 221 -21.48 -12.07 -4.31
C LEU A 221 -21.07 -10.99 -3.30
N ALA A 222 -20.94 -9.74 -3.75
CA ALA A 222 -20.61 -8.62 -2.87
C ALA A 222 -21.72 -8.38 -1.83
N LEU A 223 -22.99 -8.43 -2.24
CA LEU A 223 -24.13 -8.28 -1.32
C LEU A 223 -24.21 -9.44 -0.33
N GLU A 224 -24.03 -10.68 -0.77
CA GLU A 224 -23.96 -11.87 0.11
C GLU A 224 -22.84 -11.73 1.14
N THR A 225 -21.65 -11.32 0.69
CA THR A 225 -20.50 -11.10 1.58
C THR A 225 -20.79 -10.01 2.60
N ILE A 226 -21.39 -8.90 2.19
CA ILE A 226 -21.81 -7.81 3.09
C ILE A 226 -22.83 -8.30 4.10
N ASP A 227 -23.78 -9.14 3.68
CA ASP A 227 -24.80 -9.67 4.56
C ASP A 227 -24.23 -10.63 5.61
N ALA A 228 -23.16 -11.35 5.28
CA ALA A 228 -22.41 -12.22 6.20
C ALA A 228 -21.41 -11.49 7.13
N ILE A 229 -21.01 -10.25 6.82
CA ILE A 229 -20.11 -9.47 7.69
C ILE A 229 -20.82 -9.12 9.01
N SER A 230 -20.13 -9.38 10.13
CA SER A 230 -20.57 -9.03 11.47
C SER A 230 -20.43 -7.54 11.75
N ASP A 231 -19.19 -7.03 11.84
CA ASP A 231 -18.89 -5.64 12.19
C ASP A 231 -17.53 -5.17 11.62
N SER A 232 -17.25 -3.87 11.75
CA SER A 232 -15.95 -3.30 11.42
C SER A 232 -14.85 -3.78 12.39
N LEU A 233 -13.60 -3.74 11.92
CA LEU A 233 -12.41 -4.01 12.74
C LEU A 233 -12.26 -3.09 13.98
N ASP A 234 -12.86 -1.90 13.94
CA ASP A 234 -12.91 -0.95 15.06
C ASP A 234 -14.17 -0.07 14.91
N LEU A 235 -14.68 0.49 16.00
CA LEU A 235 -15.80 1.43 15.98
C LEU A 235 -15.40 2.82 15.47
N ASP A 236 -14.11 3.15 15.57
CA ASP A 236 -13.53 4.36 15.01
C ASP A 236 -13.05 4.12 13.57
N ARG A 237 -13.51 4.98 12.64
CA ARG A 237 -13.22 4.83 11.20
C ARG A 237 -11.73 4.91 10.87
N SER A 238 -11.00 5.85 11.48
CA SER A 238 -9.57 5.97 11.22
C SER A 238 -8.80 4.75 11.71
N ARG A 239 -9.18 4.21 12.88
CA ARG A 239 -8.59 2.99 13.43
C ARG A 239 -8.93 1.76 12.58
N HIS A 240 -10.17 1.66 12.09
CA HIS A 240 -10.56 0.63 11.14
C HIS A 240 -9.71 0.67 9.87
N GLN A 241 -9.54 1.85 9.25
CA GLN A 241 -8.70 2.03 8.05
C GLN A 241 -7.24 1.67 8.31
N THR A 242 -6.69 2.08 9.47
CA THR A 242 -5.34 1.67 9.87
C THR A 242 -5.23 0.15 9.98
N LEU A 243 -6.17 -0.51 10.66
CA LEU A 243 -6.14 -1.97 10.83
C LEU A 243 -6.29 -2.71 9.49
N GLU A 244 -7.20 -2.26 8.62
CA GLU A 244 -7.37 -2.82 7.28
C GLU A 244 -6.06 -2.74 6.48
N SER A 245 -5.42 -1.57 6.48
CA SER A 245 -4.15 -1.37 5.76
C SER A 245 -3.01 -2.19 6.37
N ILE A 246 -2.92 -2.30 7.70
CA ILE A 246 -1.93 -3.16 8.37
C ILE A 246 -2.12 -4.63 8.03
N ILE A 247 -3.36 -5.12 7.99
CA ILE A 247 -3.68 -6.48 7.56
C ILE A 247 -3.25 -6.71 6.11
N PHE A 248 -3.50 -5.74 5.23
CA PHE A 248 -3.04 -5.79 3.85
C PHE A 248 -1.51 -5.88 3.75
N GLN A 249 -0.77 -5.02 4.46
CA GLN A 249 0.70 -5.08 4.49
C GLN A 249 1.21 -6.42 5.02
N ARG A 250 0.56 -7.00 6.04
CA ARG A 250 0.93 -8.33 6.54
C ARG A 250 0.71 -9.42 5.50
N ARG A 251 -0.36 -9.34 4.70
CA ARG A 251 -0.60 -10.26 3.57
C ARG A 251 0.50 -10.17 2.52
N VAL A 252 1.00 -8.97 2.23
CA VAL A 252 2.14 -8.75 1.31
C VAL A 252 3.38 -9.46 1.85
N VAL A 253 3.77 -9.20 3.11
CA VAL A 253 4.95 -9.82 3.74
C VAL A 253 4.82 -11.34 3.78
N ASN A 254 3.65 -11.87 4.11
CA ASN A 254 3.41 -13.31 4.12
C ASN A 254 3.55 -13.93 2.72
N GLN A 255 3.04 -13.28 1.66
CA GLN A 255 3.23 -13.77 0.29
C GLN A 255 4.70 -13.72 -0.13
N LEU A 256 5.44 -12.66 0.22
CA LEU A 256 6.87 -12.55 -0.05
C LEU A 256 7.65 -13.69 0.61
N ASN A 257 7.41 -13.94 1.90
CA ASN A 257 8.05 -15.03 2.63
C ASN A 257 7.72 -16.40 2.04
N LYS A 258 6.47 -16.64 1.63
CA LYS A 258 6.08 -17.88 0.93
C LYS A 258 6.81 -18.02 -0.41
N ALA A 259 6.92 -16.94 -1.18
CA ALA A 259 7.54 -16.95 -2.50
C ALA A 259 9.05 -17.20 -2.47
N TYR A 260 9.76 -16.70 -1.45
CA TYR A 260 11.22 -16.78 -1.32
C TYR A 260 11.70 -17.72 -0.20
N GLU A 261 10.82 -18.62 0.29
CA GLU A 261 11.17 -19.58 1.35
C GLU A 261 12.42 -20.41 1.02
N LYS A 262 12.56 -20.81 -0.25
CA LYS A 262 13.70 -21.61 -0.74
C LYS A 262 15.02 -20.85 -0.74
N ASP A 263 14.96 -19.52 -0.84
CA ASP A 263 16.13 -18.65 -0.85
C ASP A 263 16.68 -18.40 0.56
N LYS A 264 16.02 -18.91 1.61
CA LYS A 264 16.40 -18.72 3.02
C LYS A 264 16.54 -17.25 3.41
N ILE A 265 15.64 -16.42 2.89
CA ILE A 265 15.47 -15.03 3.28
C ILE A 265 14.12 -14.89 3.97
N THR A 266 14.12 -14.24 5.12
CA THR A 266 12.91 -13.88 5.83
C THR A 266 12.72 -12.37 5.77
N TRP A 267 11.66 -11.95 5.09
CA TRP A 267 11.21 -10.58 5.03
C TRP A 267 10.43 -10.24 6.29
N GLU A 268 10.87 -9.21 6.99
CA GLU A 268 10.24 -8.75 8.23
C GLU A 268 9.97 -7.25 8.18
N ALA A 269 8.83 -6.85 8.74
CA ALA A 269 8.40 -5.45 8.80
C ALA A 269 8.10 -5.10 10.26
N PRO A 270 9.05 -4.48 11.00
CA PRO A 270 8.90 -4.22 12.43
C PRO A 270 7.64 -3.45 12.80
N PHE A 271 7.15 -2.54 11.94
CA PHE A 271 5.93 -1.78 12.21
C PHE A 271 4.64 -2.62 12.13
N LEU A 272 4.71 -3.85 11.63
CA LEU A 272 3.59 -4.80 11.65
C LEU A 272 3.59 -5.67 12.93
N ASP A 273 4.59 -5.52 13.81
CA ASP A 273 4.60 -6.23 15.09
C ASP A 273 3.42 -5.79 15.96
N PHE A 274 2.72 -6.78 16.54
CA PHE A 274 1.52 -6.55 17.33
C PHE A 274 1.74 -5.53 18.46
N LYS A 275 2.88 -5.56 19.16
CA LYS A 275 3.15 -4.64 20.27
C LYS A 275 3.32 -3.21 19.78
N ILE A 276 3.90 -3.02 18.60
CA ILE A 276 4.06 -1.69 17.99
C ILE A 276 2.69 -1.19 17.50
N VAL A 277 1.91 -2.03 16.83
CA VAL A 277 0.55 -1.69 16.38
C VAL A 277 -0.34 -1.31 17.55
N ASP A 278 -0.39 -2.13 18.60
CA ASP A 278 -1.21 -1.89 19.80
C ASP A 278 -0.80 -0.60 20.52
N SER A 279 0.51 -0.38 20.68
CA SER A 279 1.04 0.85 21.29
C SER A 279 0.70 2.10 20.46
N ALA A 280 0.92 2.05 19.14
CA ALA A 280 0.63 3.17 18.25
C ALA A 280 -0.87 3.51 18.22
N LEU A 281 -1.72 2.47 18.20
CA LEU A 281 -3.16 2.63 18.22
C LEU A 281 -3.68 3.14 19.56
N SER A 282 -3.00 2.87 20.67
CA SER A 282 -3.37 3.38 22.00
C SER A 282 -3.12 4.89 22.17
N ILE A 283 -2.31 5.52 21.31
CA ILE A 283 -2.07 6.95 21.36
C ILE A 283 -3.34 7.70 20.90
N PRO A 284 -3.87 8.65 21.71
CA PRO A 284 -5.04 9.41 21.32
C PRO A 284 -4.80 10.20 20.03
N ILE A 285 -5.83 10.29 19.17
CA ILE A 285 -5.67 10.75 17.79
C ILE A 285 -5.17 12.20 17.75
N SER A 286 -5.54 13.02 18.74
CA SER A 286 -5.07 14.41 18.86
C SER A 286 -3.58 14.58 19.15
N TYR A 287 -2.87 13.54 19.59
CA TYR A 287 -1.42 13.56 19.80
C TYR A 287 -0.64 12.99 18.61
N ARG A 288 -1.32 12.45 17.58
CA ARG A 288 -0.66 11.83 16.43
C ARG A 288 -0.19 12.79 15.35
N GLN A 289 -0.58 14.06 15.44
CA GLN A 289 -0.25 15.07 14.44
C GLN A 289 0.47 16.25 15.07
N ASP A 290 1.42 16.77 14.32
CA ASP A 290 2.18 17.97 14.64
C ASP A 290 2.20 18.85 13.38
N GLN A 291 2.39 20.16 13.55
CA GLN A 291 2.36 21.10 12.44
C GLN A 291 3.69 21.19 11.69
N ASP A 292 4.79 20.87 12.38
CA ASP A 292 6.16 21.10 11.92
C ASP A 292 6.88 19.80 11.56
N MET A 293 6.31 18.64 11.90
CA MET A 293 6.92 17.33 11.63
C MET A 293 5.94 16.31 11.05
N THR A 294 6.46 15.51 10.14
CA THR A 294 5.79 14.29 9.68
C THR A 294 5.95 13.19 10.73
N LYS A 295 4.94 12.32 10.88
CA LYS A 295 5.00 11.12 11.77
C LYS A 295 5.45 11.44 13.20
N ALA A 296 4.84 12.45 13.80
CA ALA A 296 5.26 13.03 15.08
C ALA A 296 5.39 12.01 16.22
N THR A 297 4.46 11.06 16.32
CA THR A 297 4.50 10.02 17.35
C THR A 297 5.69 9.09 17.19
N LEU A 298 6.09 8.78 15.95
CA LEU A 298 7.29 8.01 15.70
C LEU A 298 8.54 8.79 16.14
N TYR A 299 8.62 10.08 15.82
CA TYR A 299 9.71 10.95 16.31
C TYR A 299 9.81 10.95 17.83
N TYR A 300 8.70 11.15 18.54
CA TYR A 300 8.72 11.15 20.00
C TYR A 300 9.10 9.78 20.58
N ALA A 301 8.68 8.68 19.94
CA ALA A 301 9.04 7.33 20.33
C ALA A 301 10.52 7.00 20.10
N THR A 302 11.18 7.64 19.14
CA THR A 302 12.60 7.43 18.80
C THR A 302 13.48 8.65 19.06
N LYS A 303 13.00 9.58 19.88
CA LYS A 303 13.71 10.81 20.22
C LYS A 303 15.06 10.47 20.87
N GLY A 304 16.12 11.07 20.34
CA GLY A 304 17.49 10.81 20.76
C GLY A 304 18.16 9.63 20.04
N ILE A 305 17.42 8.90 19.19
CA ILE A 305 17.95 7.84 18.32
C ILE A 305 17.87 8.27 16.86
N THR A 306 16.68 8.66 16.40
CA THR A 306 16.48 9.14 15.02
C THR A 306 16.59 10.66 14.97
N PRO A 307 17.43 11.25 14.10
CA PRO A 307 17.57 12.70 13.99
C PRO A 307 16.26 13.39 13.61
N ARG A 308 16.01 14.57 14.19
CA ARG A 308 14.80 15.38 13.91
C ARG A 308 14.68 15.74 12.43
N ASP A 309 15.81 15.97 11.76
CA ASP A 309 15.88 16.38 10.35
C ASP A 309 15.19 15.37 9.41
N ILE A 310 15.17 14.09 9.79
CA ILE A 310 14.46 13.04 9.04
C ILE A 310 12.94 13.30 9.02
N PHE A 311 12.39 13.78 10.13
CA PHE A 311 10.95 14.03 10.28
C PHE A 311 10.51 15.40 9.74
N THR A 312 11.46 16.32 9.55
CA THR A 312 11.24 17.67 9.01
C THR A 312 11.74 17.82 7.56
N ARG A 313 12.10 16.72 6.88
CA ARG A 313 12.79 16.71 5.58
C ARG A 313 12.01 17.26 4.37
N GLY A 314 10.79 17.76 4.58
CA GLY A 314 9.92 18.23 3.50
C GLY A 314 9.34 17.08 2.67
N PHE A 315 9.13 17.34 1.39
CA PHE A 315 8.32 16.49 0.49
C PHE A 315 8.99 15.12 0.19
N LYS A 316 8.23 14.03 0.42
CA LYS A 316 8.52 12.68 -0.07
C LYS A 316 8.27 12.67 -1.59
N GLY A 317 9.18 12.13 -2.38
CA GLY A 317 9.06 12.19 -3.85
C GLY A 317 7.78 11.56 -4.37
N ASP A 318 7.28 12.10 -5.47
CA ASP A 318 6.15 11.51 -6.19
C ASP A 318 6.64 10.36 -7.07
N TYR A 319 5.99 9.19 -6.95
CA TYR A 319 6.29 7.98 -7.70
C TYR A 319 5.29 7.74 -8.85
N SER A 320 4.37 8.69 -9.08
CA SER A 320 3.34 8.57 -10.10
C SER A 320 3.90 8.52 -11.53
N GLU A 321 4.96 9.27 -11.83
CA GLU A 321 5.56 9.37 -13.17
C GLU A 321 5.98 8.00 -13.72
N GLY A 322 6.74 7.23 -12.95
CA GLY A 322 7.16 5.87 -13.34
C GLY A 322 5.96 4.93 -13.54
N MET A 323 4.91 5.08 -12.73
CA MET A 323 3.68 4.29 -12.87
C MET A 323 2.97 4.58 -14.20
N TYR A 324 2.83 5.87 -14.57
CA TYR A 324 2.23 6.27 -15.85
C TYR A 324 3.02 5.76 -17.05
N GLU A 325 4.36 5.84 -17.01
CA GLU A 325 5.20 5.34 -18.09
C GLU A 325 5.09 3.82 -18.25
N SER A 326 5.15 3.08 -17.15
CA SER A 326 5.01 1.62 -17.15
C SER A 326 3.65 1.19 -17.66
N TYR A 327 2.57 1.89 -17.29
CA TYR A 327 1.24 1.63 -17.85
C TYR A 327 1.22 1.85 -19.37
N LYS A 328 1.74 2.98 -19.86
CA LYS A 328 1.77 3.27 -21.32
C LYS A 328 2.56 2.25 -22.12
N LYS A 329 3.65 1.71 -21.56
CA LYS A 329 4.41 0.62 -22.19
C LYS A 329 3.59 -0.67 -22.20
N ALA A 330 2.97 -0.99 -21.08
CA ALA A 330 2.17 -2.21 -20.92
C ALA A 330 0.93 -2.24 -21.81
N THR A 331 0.19 -1.13 -21.95
CA THR A 331 -0.98 -1.10 -22.85
C THR A 331 -0.59 -1.33 -24.30
N LYS A 332 0.54 -0.76 -24.75
CA LYS A 332 1.08 -1.01 -26.10
C LYS A 332 1.51 -2.46 -26.29
N TYR A 333 2.21 -3.03 -25.31
CA TYR A 333 2.70 -4.42 -25.38
C TYR A 333 1.56 -5.43 -25.38
N ASN A 334 0.56 -5.23 -24.51
CA ASN A 334 -0.57 -6.15 -24.34
C ASN A 334 -1.67 -5.96 -25.38
N TYR A 335 -1.66 -4.89 -26.17
CA TYR A 335 -2.72 -4.55 -27.14
C TYR A 335 -3.13 -5.73 -28.03
N ASN A 336 -2.14 -6.45 -28.59
CA ASN A 336 -2.40 -7.58 -29.47
C ASN A 336 -2.75 -8.88 -28.74
N GLN A 337 -2.49 -8.96 -27.43
CA GLN A 337 -2.64 -10.18 -26.63
C GLN A 337 -3.89 -10.18 -25.76
N ILE A 338 -4.56 -9.04 -25.58
CA ILE A 338 -5.76 -8.91 -24.73
C ILE A 338 -6.86 -9.88 -25.13
N ARG A 339 -7.03 -10.15 -26.44
CA ARG A 339 -8.02 -11.10 -26.91
C ARG A 339 -7.70 -12.56 -26.53
N ASP A 340 -6.44 -12.84 -26.24
CA ASP A 340 -5.95 -14.15 -25.80
C ASP A 340 -5.88 -14.26 -24.25
N PHE A 341 -6.47 -13.30 -23.53
CA PHE A 341 -6.55 -13.34 -22.08
C PHE A 341 -7.51 -14.45 -21.63
N LYS A 342 -7.14 -15.17 -20.57
CA LYS A 342 -8.00 -16.19 -19.94
C LYS A 342 -9.25 -15.59 -19.36
N LEU A 343 -9.17 -14.35 -18.88
CA LEU A 343 -10.36 -13.60 -18.46
C LEU A 343 -11.32 -13.29 -19.62
N VAL A 344 -10.82 -13.17 -20.85
CA VAL A 344 -11.64 -13.03 -22.07
C VAL A 344 -12.21 -14.39 -22.49
N ASP A 345 -11.40 -15.45 -22.49
CA ASP A 345 -11.85 -16.83 -22.75
C ASP A 345 -13.01 -17.24 -21.82
N LEU A 346 -12.96 -16.83 -20.54
CA LEU A 346 -14.00 -17.08 -19.55
C LEU A 346 -15.23 -16.15 -19.67
N GLY A 347 -15.22 -15.20 -20.59
CA GLY A 347 -16.31 -14.24 -20.77
C GLY A 347 -16.49 -13.26 -19.61
N LEU A 348 -15.43 -13.02 -18.81
CA LEU A 348 -15.47 -12.06 -17.70
C LEU A 348 -15.12 -10.64 -18.15
N VAL A 349 -14.32 -10.52 -19.22
CA VAL A 349 -13.85 -9.26 -19.79
C VAL A 349 -14.31 -9.13 -21.23
N ASP A 350 -14.85 -7.96 -21.56
CA ASP A 350 -15.14 -7.51 -22.93
C ASP A 350 -13.84 -6.93 -23.54
N PRO A 351 -13.20 -7.64 -24.49
CA PRO A 351 -11.91 -7.24 -25.03
C PRO A 351 -11.99 -5.92 -25.81
N ASP A 352 -13.11 -5.65 -26.50
CA ASP A 352 -13.24 -4.46 -27.33
C ASP A 352 -13.40 -3.20 -26.48
N LYS A 353 -14.16 -3.28 -25.38
CA LYS A 353 -14.26 -2.18 -24.40
C LYS A 353 -12.93 -1.92 -23.69
N LEU A 354 -12.19 -2.97 -23.34
CA LEU A 354 -10.86 -2.83 -22.72
C LEU A 354 -9.86 -2.15 -23.66
N LEU A 355 -9.81 -2.60 -24.92
CA LEU A 355 -8.94 -1.99 -25.94
C LEU A 355 -9.30 -0.53 -26.21
N PHE A 356 -10.60 -0.21 -26.22
CA PHE A 356 -11.07 1.16 -26.31
C PHE A 356 -10.57 2.01 -25.12
N GLU A 357 -10.74 1.55 -23.88
CA GLU A 357 -10.27 2.27 -22.69
C GLU A 357 -8.76 2.50 -22.70
N GLN A 358 -7.97 1.51 -23.13
CA GLN A 358 -6.51 1.62 -23.24
C GLN A 358 -6.04 2.57 -24.34
N SER A 359 -6.84 2.75 -25.38
CA SER A 359 -6.56 3.71 -26.45
C SER A 359 -6.74 5.17 -26.01
N MET A 360 -7.48 5.39 -24.92
CA MET A 360 -7.75 6.73 -24.39
C MET A 360 -6.52 7.29 -23.65
N PRO A 361 -6.35 8.63 -23.61
CA PRO A 361 -5.26 9.26 -22.86
C PRO A 361 -5.24 8.81 -21.39
N THR A 362 -4.03 8.52 -20.87
CA THR A 362 -3.74 7.91 -19.55
C THR A 362 -3.96 8.82 -18.34
N ALA A 363 -4.79 9.85 -18.43
CA ALA A 363 -4.86 10.90 -17.40
C ALA A 363 -5.64 10.50 -16.12
N LEU A 364 -6.07 9.24 -15.98
CA LEU A 364 -6.91 8.80 -14.87
C LEU A 364 -6.28 7.64 -14.10
N ASP A 365 -6.04 7.83 -12.81
CA ASP A 365 -5.41 6.85 -11.91
C ASP A 365 -6.23 5.56 -11.78
N ASP A 366 -7.55 5.67 -11.79
CA ASP A 366 -8.46 4.52 -11.66
C ASP A 366 -8.33 3.52 -12.82
N ARG A 367 -7.98 3.99 -14.01
CA ARG A 367 -7.68 3.11 -15.16
C ARG A 367 -6.39 2.31 -14.94
N ILE A 368 -5.36 2.95 -14.41
CA ILE A 368 -4.08 2.30 -14.13
C ILE A 368 -4.28 1.23 -13.05
N GLU A 369 -4.96 1.58 -11.96
CA GLU A 369 -5.27 0.65 -10.88
C GLU A 369 -6.13 -0.54 -11.38
N SER A 370 -7.14 -0.27 -12.20
CA SER A 370 -8.00 -1.32 -12.76
C SER A 370 -7.21 -2.27 -13.66
N PHE A 371 -6.27 -1.74 -14.45
CA PHE A 371 -5.43 -2.56 -15.33
C PHE A 371 -4.34 -3.33 -14.57
N ASP A 372 -3.81 -2.79 -13.47
CA ASP A 372 -2.92 -3.51 -12.55
C ASP A 372 -3.65 -4.73 -11.97
N ARG A 373 -4.87 -4.52 -11.44
CA ARG A 373 -5.72 -5.61 -10.92
C ARG A 373 -6.05 -6.64 -11.99
N LEU A 374 -6.39 -6.22 -13.22
CA LEU A 374 -6.62 -7.12 -14.35
C LEU A 374 -5.39 -7.98 -14.62
N SER A 375 -4.21 -7.36 -14.69
CA SER A 375 -2.93 -8.05 -14.98
C SER A 375 -2.57 -9.05 -13.90
N ALA A 376 -2.79 -8.69 -12.62
CA ALA A 376 -2.56 -9.57 -11.48
C ALA A 376 -3.47 -10.81 -11.50
N VAL A 377 -4.77 -10.62 -11.77
CA VAL A 377 -5.75 -11.73 -11.87
C VAL A 377 -5.46 -12.61 -13.07
N GLU A 378 -5.17 -12.02 -14.23
CA GLU A 378 -4.83 -12.75 -15.45
C GLU A 378 -3.58 -13.63 -15.25
N ARG A 379 -2.52 -13.08 -14.64
CA ARG A 379 -1.30 -13.83 -14.31
C ARG A 379 -1.59 -14.99 -13.37
N TRP A 380 -2.35 -14.74 -12.31
CA TRP A 380 -2.74 -15.75 -11.33
C TRP A 380 -3.52 -16.90 -12.00
N LEU A 381 -4.54 -16.56 -12.79
CA LEU A 381 -5.38 -17.53 -13.48
C LEU A 381 -4.57 -18.42 -14.44
N ARG A 382 -3.66 -17.82 -15.23
CA ARG A 382 -2.74 -18.58 -16.11
C ARG A 382 -1.87 -19.57 -15.36
N ILE A 383 -1.41 -19.21 -14.16
CA ILE A 383 -0.58 -20.11 -13.33
C ILE A 383 -1.45 -21.24 -12.75
N VAL A 384 -2.63 -20.93 -12.19
CA VAL A 384 -3.55 -21.92 -11.62
C VAL A 384 -3.98 -22.95 -12.67
N MET A 385 -4.41 -22.51 -13.85
CA MET A 385 -4.86 -23.41 -14.92
C MET A 385 -3.76 -24.35 -15.42
N ARG A 386 -2.51 -23.87 -15.48
CA ARG A 386 -1.34 -24.71 -15.82
C ARG A 386 -1.04 -25.75 -14.75
N HIS A 387 -1.28 -25.45 -13.48
CA HIS A 387 -1.09 -26.41 -12.38
C HIS A 387 -2.20 -27.46 -12.32
N GLN A 388 -3.44 -27.14 -12.69
CA GLN A 388 -4.54 -28.11 -12.76
C GLN A 388 -4.45 -29.04 -13.98
N SER A 389 -3.69 -28.66 -15.01
CA SER A 389 -3.50 -29.44 -16.23
C SER A 389 -2.33 -30.44 -16.14
N LYS A 390 -1.59 -30.43 -15.02
CA LYS A 390 -0.50 -31.37 -14.69
C LYS A 390 -0.97 -32.31 -13.59
#